data_AF-A0A3A2J2G5-F1
#
_entry.id   AF-A0A3A2J2G5-F1
#
_cell.length_a   1.000
_cell.length_b   1.000
_cell.length_c   1.000
_cell.angle_alpha   90.00
_cell.angle_beta   90.00
_cell.angle_gamma   90.00
#
_symmetry.space_group_name_H-M   'P 1'
#
loop_
_entity.id
_entity.type
_entity.pdbx_description
1 polymer ?
#
loop_
_entity_poly.entity_id
_entity_poly.type
_entity_poly.pdbx_seq_one_letter_code
_entity_poly.pdbx_strand_id
1 'polypeptide(L)'
;MNTTQILYPEWRDSNRHRRFPFDDGSTLLGSTGLRLPDGVVLDARIYPNAVDTTVYLYQLVPSGNTIVITLAIDPAVIVCTGVFDRSVQSDVVELFDPQGRPAGVLVVDPYLLSTFVTDTISFTQTQATFAPTVVTPMPYPGVSGITIAGTSTVFTGDVWLVGGEGVILSKTLDGAIRVDIVGEPLFVRKSYFDAFQEYQPLKFIKTINGLLPDAYGNFNIVAGVVDDSIYGLSTDNIVRVEPIEHGIKIYLAGAKNA
;
A
#
# COMPACT_ATOMS: atom_id res chain seq x y z
N MET A 1 31.64 3.49 40.08
CA MET A 1 31.97 3.92 38.70
C MET A 1 32.02 2.66 37.87
N ASN A 2 30.96 2.35 37.11
CA ASN A 2 30.98 1.22 36.19
C ASN A 2 31.74 1.66 34.95
N THR A 3 32.97 1.19 34.80
CA THR A 3 33.76 1.34 33.57
C THR A 3 33.04 0.57 32.48
N THR A 4 32.44 1.29 31.53
CA THR A 4 31.90 0.71 30.30
C THR A 4 33.05 0.03 29.57
N GLN A 5 33.13 -1.29 29.71
CA GLN A 5 34.20 -2.09 29.11
C GLN A 5 33.94 -2.13 27.60
N ILE A 6 34.79 -1.43 26.84
CA ILE A 6 34.78 -1.52 25.37
C ILE A 6 35.11 -2.96 25.00
N LEU A 7 34.15 -3.68 24.43
CA LEU A 7 34.38 -5.02 23.91
C LEU A 7 35.34 -4.93 22.70
N TYR A 8 36.44 -5.67 22.77
CA TYR A 8 37.45 -5.84 21.71
C TYR A 8 38.11 -4.54 21.18
N PRO A 9 38.84 -3.78 22.02
CA PRO A 9 39.49 -2.53 21.61
C PRO A 9 40.48 -2.71 20.46
N GLU A 10 41.22 -3.82 20.43
CA GLU A 10 42.25 -4.08 19.42
C GLU A 10 41.67 -4.29 18.01
N TRP A 11 40.46 -4.84 17.93
CA TRP A 11 39.73 -4.95 16.68
C TRP A 11 39.30 -3.56 16.17
N ARG A 12 38.90 -2.65 17.07
CA ARG A 12 38.50 -1.29 16.70
C ARG A 12 39.67 -0.49 16.16
N ASP A 13 40.81 -0.55 16.84
CA ASP A 13 42.02 0.14 16.41
C ASP A 13 42.49 -0.34 15.03
N SER A 14 42.38 -1.65 14.78
CA SER A 14 42.74 -2.27 13.49
C SER A 14 41.80 -1.89 12.34
N ASN A 15 40.54 -1.57 12.61
CA ASN A 15 39.55 -1.21 11.59
C ASN A 15 39.35 0.30 11.43
N ARG A 16 39.90 1.14 12.32
CA ARG A 16 39.71 2.60 12.30
C ARG A 16 40.12 3.30 11.00
N HIS A 17 41.09 2.73 10.28
CA HIS A 17 41.61 3.30 9.03
C HIS A 17 41.01 2.66 7.78
N ARG A 18 40.04 1.75 7.95
CA ARG A 18 39.36 1.09 6.83
C ARG A 18 38.13 1.90 6.44
N ARG A 19 37.77 1.78 5.15
CA ARG A 19 36.51 2.30 4.61
C ARG A 19 35.35 1.33 4.79
N PHE A 20 35.62 0.13 5.27
CA PHE A 20 34.58 -0.78 5.72
C PHE A 20 33.74 -0.10 6.81
N PRO A 21 32.39 -0.20 6.80
CA PRO A 21 31.54 -1.14 6.04
C PRO A 21 31.07 -0.67 4.65
N PHE A 22 31.66 0.38 4.09
CA PHE A 22 31.30 0.88 2.76
C PHE A 22 31.99 0.07 1.65
N ASP A 23 31.36 0.08 0.48
CA ASP A 23 31.91 -0.52 -0.73
C ASP A 23 33.18 0.22 -1.18
N ASP A 24 34.12 -0.50 -1.81
CA ASP A 24 35.42 0.04 -2.21
C ASP A 24 35.30 1.19 -3.24
N GLY A 25 34.21 1.19 -4.03
CA GLY A 25 33.88 2.26 -4.97
C GLY A 25 33.35 3.55 -4.32
N SER A 26 33.00 3.52 -3.04
CA SER A 26 32.41 4.66 -2.33
C SER A 26 33.46 5.74 -2.03
N THR A 27 33.17 6.97 -2.45
CA THR A 27 34.05 8.12 -2.22
C THR A 27 33.95 8.69 -0.80
N LEU A 28 32.82 8.43 -0.13
CA LEU A 28 32.42 9.00 1.15
C LEU A 28 32.38 10.53 1.15
N LEU A 29 32.31 11.15 -0.03
CA LEU A 29 32.21 12.58 -0.20
C LEU A 29 30.72 12.96 -0.28
N GLY A 30 30.22 13.66 0.74
CA GLY A 30 28.86 14.17 0.76
C GLY A 30 28.63 15.22 -0.31
N SER A 31 27.36 15.48 -0.60
CA SER A 31 26.93 16.47 -1.60
C SER A 31 27.30 17.91 -1.23
N THR A 32 27.57 18.15 0.06
CA THR A 32 28.08 19.43 0.58
C THR A 32 29.59 19.61 0.40
N GLY A 33 30.28 18.61 -0.15
CA GLY A 33 31.75 18.59 -0.29
C GLY A 33 32.49 18.14 0.97
N LEU A 34 31.78 17.78 2.05
CA LEU A 34 32.37 17.21 3.26
C LEU A 34 32.57 15.70 3.10
N ARG A 35 33.79 15.23 3.32
CA ARG A 35 34.10 13.80 3.29
C ARG A 35 33.87 13.19 4.67
N LEU A 36 33.05 12.13 4.75
CA LEU A 36 32.90 11.32 5.95
C LEU A 36 34.27 10.73 6.32
N PRO A 37 34.81 11.02 7.51
CA PRO A 37 36.10 10.51 7.93
C PRO A 37 36.09 8.98 7.99
N ASP A 38 37.22 8.39 7.59
CA ASP A 38 37.44 6.96 7.73
C ASP A 38 37.36 6.60 9.24
N GLY A 39 36.67 5.51 9.57
CA GLY A 39 36.48 5.07 10.96
C GLY A 39 35.30 5.71 11.72
N VAL A 40 34.53 6.62 11.12
CA VAL A 40 33.27 7.10 11.74
C VAL A 40 32.28 5.95 11.90
N VAL A 41 32.16 5.12 10.87
CA VAL A 41 31.42 3.85 10.92
C VAL A 41 32.46 2.74 10.86
N LEU A 42 32.51 1.91 11.90
CA LEU A 42 33.49 0.83 12.08
C LEU A 42 32.97 -0.50 11.55
N ASP A 43 31.67 -0.74 11.70
CA ASP A 43 30.97 -1.94 11.23
C ASP A 43 29.50 -1.62 10.99
N ALA A 44 28.84 -2.48 10.22
CA ALA A 44 27.41 -2.46 10.06
C ALA A 44 26.87 -3.88 9.93
N ARG A 45 25.64 -4.08 10.40
CA ARG A 45 24.84 -5.23 10.02
C ARG A 45 23.44 -4.74 9.74
N ILE A 46 23.07 -4.73 8.47
CA ILE A 46 21.82 -4.17 7.98
C ILE A 46 21.01 -5.33 7.44
N TYR A 47 19.77 -5.47 7.91
CA TYR A 47 18.85 -6.51 7.48
C TYR A 47 17.54 -5.86 7.06
N PRO A 48 17.56 -5.19 5.90
CA PRO A 48 16.42 -4.40 5.46
C PRO A 48 15.29 -5.32 5.00
N ASN A 49 14.05 -4.91 5.32
CA ASN A 49 12.86 -5.65 4.95
C ASN A 49 12.51 -5.41 3.48
N ALA A 50 12.35 -6.50 2.70
CA ALA A 50 11.89 -6.46 1.31
C ALA A 50 12.72 -5.56 0.37
N VAL A 51 14.04 -5.51 0.57
CA VAL A 51 14.97 -4.79 -0.30
C VAL A 51 15.77 -5.78 -1.14
N ASP A 52 15.77 -5.58 -2.45
CA ASP A 52 16.47 -6.41 -3.44
C ASP A 52 17.66 -5.69 -4.10
N THR A 53 18.01 -4.50 -3.60
CA THR A 53 18.98 -3.60 -4.22
C THR A 53 19.92 -2.96 -3.21
N THR A 54 20.85 -2.14 -3.70
CA THR A 54 21.95 -1.54 -2.94
C THR A 54 21.46 -0.50 -1.95
N VAL A 55 21.80 -0.70 -0.68
CA VAL A 55 21.56 0.26 0.41
C VAL A 55 22.77 1.18 0.57
N TYR A 56 22.51 2.46 0.80
CA TYR A 56 23.55 3.46 1.04
C TYR A 56 23.19 4.36 2.22
N LEU A 57 24.20 4.99 2.81
CA LEU A 57 24.00 6.02 3.82
C LEU A 57 23.44 7.27 3.13
N TYR A 58 22.18 7.60 3.35
CA TYR A 58 21.53 8.71 2.64
C TYR A 58 21.83 10.06 3.27
N GLN A 59 21.65 10.17 4.59
CA GLN A 59 21.86 11.43 5.29
C GLN A 59 22.25 11.23 6.75
N LEU A 60 23.02 12.20 7.26
CA LEU A 60 23.29 12.45 8.66
C LEU A 60 22.72 13.82 8.98
N VAL A 61 21.70 13.88 9.83
CA VAL A 61 21.00 15.13 10.18
C VAL A 61 21.19 15.41 11.67
N PRO A 62 21.90 16.47 12.07
CA PRO A 62 21.96 16.88 13.46
C PRO A 62 20.59 17.44 13.89
N SER A 63 20.07 16.96 15.02
CA SER A 63 18.81 17.40 15.61
C SER A 63 19.00 17.58 17.12
N GLY A 64 19.36 18.80 17.52
CA GLY A 64 19.70 19.13 18.90
C GLY A 64 20.90 18.31 19.38
N ASN A 65 20.67 17.45 20.38
CA ASN A 65 21.70 16.56 20.92
C ASN A 65 21.78 15.20 20.22
N THR A 66 21.02 15.00 19.15
CA THR A 66 20.99 13.73 18.42
C THR A 66 21.49 13.90 17.00
N ILE A 67 21.96 12.81 16.41
CA ILE A 67 22.23 12.71 14.98
C ILE A 67 21.32 11.62 14.44
N VAL A 68 20.44 12.00 13.54
CA VAL A 68 19.56 11.08 12.82
C VAL A 68 20.34 10.54 11.63
N ILE A 69 20.53 9.23 11.60
CA ILE A 69 21.24 8.51 10.54
C ILE A 69 20.19 7.82 9.69
N THR A 70 20.12 8.14 8.41
CA THR A 70 19.12 7.57 7.50
C THR A 70 19.80 6.76 6.40
N LEU A 71 19.32 5.54 6.18
CA LEU A 71 19.74 4.66 5.10
C LEU A 71 18.62 4.56 4.07
N ALA A 72 18.98 4.53 2.80
CA ALA A 72 18.01 4.50 1.71
C ALA A 72 18.49 3.63 0.54
N ILE A 73 17.55 3.32 -0.35
CA ILE A 73 17.81 2.78 -1.71
C ILE A 73 17.75 3.90 -2.73
N ASP A 74 16.84 4.83 -2.51
CA ASP A 74 16.56 6.02 -3.30
C ASP A 74 16.14 7.13 -2.33
N PRO A 75 16.36 8.42 -2.62
CA PRO A 75 15.89 9.52 -1.78
C PRO A 75 14.39 9.45 -1.39
N ALA A 76 13.54 8.85 -2.22
CA ALA A 76 12.12 8.65 -1.93
C ALA A 76 11.80 7.37 -1.14
N VAL A 77 12.76 6.44 -1.03
CA VAL A 77 12.57 5.12 -0.41
C VAL A 77 13.56 4.93 0.73
N ILE A 78 13.13 5.35 1.93
CA ILE A 78 13.88 5.18 3.17
C ILE A 78 13.79 3.73 3.65
N VAL A 79 14.95 3.12 3.89
CA VAL A 79 15.06 1.72 4.33
C VAL A 79 14.98 1.63 5.84
N CYS A 80 15.81 2.41 6.53
CA CYS A 80 15.83 2.44 7.98
C CYS A 80 16.49 3.73 8.49
N THR A 81 16.19 4.05 9.75
CA THR A 81 16.73 5.21 10.45
C THR A 81 17.24 4.78 11.83
N GLY A 82 18.37 5.33 12.23
CA GLY A 82 18.90 5.23 13.58
C GLY A 82 19.09 6.60 14.20
N VAL A 83 19.16 6.64 15.53
CA VAL A 83 19.38 7.88 16.28
C VAL A 83 20.58 7.69 17.19
N PHE A 84 21.60 8.52 16.98
CA PHE A 84 22.77 8.59 17.85
C PHE A 84 22.61 9.76 18.82
N ASP A 85 22.73 9.51 20.12
CA ASP A 85 22.66 10.53 21.18
C ASP A 85 24.07 10.96 21.62
N ARG A 86 24.40 12.24 21.45
CA ARG A 86 25.71 12.82 21.79
C ARG A 86 25.98 12.88 23.30
N SER A 87 24.95 12.79 24.14
CA SER A 87 25.12 12.78 25.61
C SER A 87 25.49 11.40 26.12
N VAL A 88 24.91 10.35 25.53
CA VAL A 88 25.19 8.96 25.90
C VAL A 88 26.46 8.46 25.23
N GLN A 89 26.75 8.90 24.00
CA GLN A 89 27.92 8.50 23.22
C GLN A 89 28.04 6.98 23.07
N SER A 90 26.91 6.30 22.83
CA SER A 90 26.94 4.87 22.53
C SER A 90 27.65 4.63 21.19
N ASP A 91 28.51 3.64 21.17
CA ASP A 91 29.21 3.16 19.99
C ASP A 91 28.36 2.24 19.11
N VAL A 92 27.12 1.97 19.51
CA VAL A 92 26.16 1.15 18.80
C VAL A 92 24.91 1.97 18.52
N VAL A 93 24.52 2.06 17.26
CA VAL A 93 23.29 2.72 16.81
C VAL A 93 22.35 1.68 16.24
N GLU A 94 21.22 1.46 16.90
CA GLU A 94 20.16 0.60 16.41
C GLU A 94 19.42 1.29 15.25
N LEU A 95 19.14 0.53 14.20
CA LEU A 95 18.40 0.97 13.02
C LEU A 95 17.01 0.36 13.03
N PHE A 96 16.01 1.20 12.77
CA PHE A 96 14.60 0.80 12.68
C PHE A 96 14.04 1.15 11.30
N ASP A 97 13.21 0.29 10.75
CA ASP A 97 12.49 0.59 9.51
C ASP A 97 11.39 1.67 9.75
N PRO A 98 10.75 2.20 8.70
CA PRO A 98 9.68 3.19 8.86
C PRO A 98 8.48 2.72 9.69
N GLN A 99 8.34 1.41 9.92
CA GLN A 99 7.30 0.81 10.75
C GLN A 99 7.77 0.57 12.20
N GLY A 100 9.00 0.96 12.55
CA GLY A 100 9.58 0.81 13.89
C GLY A 100 10.12 -0.58 14.19
N ARG A 101 10.26 -1.46 13.19
CA ARG A 101 10.85 -2.80 13.38
C ARG A 101 12.38 -2.72 13.31
N PRO A 102 13.12 -3.52 14.08
CA PRO A 102 14.57 -3.59 13.96
C PRO A 102 14.97 -3.95 12.52
N ALA A 103 15.90 -3.18 11.95
CA ALA A 103 16.36 -3.30 10.57
C ALA A 103 17.89 -3.31 10.44
N GLY A 104 18.61 -3.19 11.56
CA GLY A 104 20.06 -3.20 11.54
C GLY A 104 20.69 -2.62 12.79
N VAL A 105 22.01 -2.64 12.79
CA VAL A 105 22.86 -1.97 13.77
C VAL A 105 24.07 -1.39 13.05
N LEU A 106 24.48 -0.18 13.43
CA LEU A 106 25.76 0.42 13.05
C LEU A 106 26.66 0.47 14.27
N VAL A 107 27.94 0.13 14.07
CA VAL A 107 28.99 0.36 15.06
C VAL A 107 29.74 1.62 14.63
N VAL A 108 29.78 2.62 15.49
CA VAL A 108 30.33 3.95 15.19
C VAL A 108 31.42 4.34 16.17
N ASP A 109 32.32 5.24 15.76
CA ASP A 109 33.16 5.99 16.70
C ASP A 109 32.34 7.19 17.22
N PRO A 110 31.89 7.17 18.49
CA PRO A 110 30.97 8.17 19.01
C PRO A 110 31.61 9.56 19.10
N TYR A 111 32.94 9.64 19.26
CA TYR A 111 33.65 10.91 19.34
C TYR A 111 33.80 11.53 17.96
N LEU A 112 34.20 10.73 16.96
CA LEU A 112 34.31 11.23 15.59
C LEU A 112 32.93 11.61 15.04
N LEU A 113 31.91 10.78 15.25
CA LEU A 113 30.56 11.05 14.75
C LEU A 113 29.97 12.33 15.36
N SER A 114 30.09 12.51 16.69
CA SER A 114 29.57 13.70 17.39
C SER A 114 30.27 14.99 16.98
N THR A 115 31.59 14.94 16.75
CA THR A 115 32.38 16.12 16.38
C THR A 115 32.24 16.47 14.90
N PHE A 116 32.15 15.47 14.04
CA PHE A 116 32.13 15.65 12.58
C PHE A 116 30.80 16.20 12.07
N VAL A 117 29.68 15.64 12.54
CA VAL A 117 28.35 16.00 12.02
C VAL A 117 27.87 17.27 12.69
N THR A 118 28.25 18.43 12.16
CA THR A 118 27.78 19.74 12.66
C THR A 118 26.58 20.26 11.88
N ASP A 119 26.50 19.94 10.60
CA ASP A 119 25.40 20.24 9.68
C ASP A 119 24.87 18.97 9.02
N THR A 120 23.75 19.09 8.31
CA THR A 120 23.21 18.00 7.49
C THR A 120 24.18 17.63 6.37
N ILE A 121 24.52 16.34 6.30
CA ILE A 121 25.35 15.77 5.23
C ILE A 121 24.51 14.74 4.50
N SER A 122 24.33 14.94 3.20
CA SER A 122 23.61 13.99 2.34
C SER A 122 24.59 13.35 1.35
N PHE A 123 24.34 12.09 1.00
CA PHE A 123 25.11 11.36 0.02
C PHE A 123 24.19 10.83 -1.08
N THR A 124 24.77 10.53 -2.23
CA THR A 124 24.12 9.73 -3.28
C THR A 124 24.50 8.27 -3.14
N GLN A 125 23.79 7.40 -3.86
CA GLN A 125 24.05 5.97 -3.84
C GLN A 125 25.52 5.64 -4.14
N THR A 126 26.12 6.25 -5.16
CA THR A 126 27.52 6.00 -5.54
C THR A 126 28.55 6.57 -4.56
N GLN A 127 28.15 7.46 -3.64
CA GLN A 127 29.06 8.12 -2.71
C GLN A 127 29.25 7.34 -1.41
N ALA A 128 28.21 6.67 -0.90
CA ALA A 128 28.24 6.02 0.40
C ALA A 128 27.47 4.69 0.43
N THR A 129 27.68 3.86 -0.60
CA THR A 129 27.10 2.51 -0.70
C THR A 129 27.70 1.61 0.37
N PHE A 130 26.85 0.82 1.04
CA PHE A 130 27.32 -0.23 1.94
C PHE A 130 27.80 -1.46 1.16
N ALA A 131 28.85 -2.11 1.66
CA ALA A 131 29.33 -3.35 1.09
C ALA A 131 28.24 -4.43 1.16
N PRO A 132 28.06 -5.28 0.13
CA PRO A 132 27.05 -6.34 0.17
C PRO A 132 27.21 -7.32 1.34
N THR A 133 28.43 -7.45 1.88
CA THR A 133 28.74 -8.33 3.02
C THR A 133 28.09 -7.89 4.33
N VAL A 134 27.74 -6.61 4.48
CA VAL A 134 27.06 -6.07 5.68
C VAL A 134 25.54 -6.01 5.51
N VAL A 135 25.03 -6.24 4.31
CA VAL A 135 23.60 -6.20 4.01
C VAL A 135 23.10 -7.63 3.82
N THR A 136 22.29 -8.11 4.77
CA THR A 136 21.58 -9.38 4.66
C THR A 136 20.12 -9.08 4.35
N PRO A 137 19.70 -9.02 3.07
CA PRO A 137 18.30 -8.77 2.75
C PRO A 137 17.43 -9.83 3.42
N MET A 138 16.39 -9.40 4.12
CA MET A 138 15.39 -10.32 4.65
C MET A 138 14.29 -10.46 3.59
N PRO A 139 14.29 -11.56 2.80
CA PRO A 139 13.22 -11.79 1.86
C PRO A 139 11.92 -11.97 2.66
N TYR A 140 10.95 -11.11 2.41
CA TYR A 140 9.60 -11.28 2.91
C TYR A 140 8.69 -11.63 1.73
N PRO A 141 8.64 -12.90 1.29
CA PRO A 141 7.68 -13.31 0.28
C PRO A 141 6.28 -13.30 0.91
N GLY A 142 5.55 -12.20 0.78
CA GLY A 142 4.14 -12.12 1.15
C GLY A 142 3.70 -10.79 1.75
N VAL A 143 2.39 -10.66 1.94
CA VAL A 143 1.76 -9.54 2.66
C VAL A 143 1.96 -9.78 4.16
N SER A 144 2.76 -8.92 4.81
CA SER A 144 3.00 -8.97 6.27
C SER A 144 2.00 -8.15 7.08
N GLY A 145 1.28 -7.25 6.41
CA GLY A 145 0.24 -6.43 7.01
C GLY A 145 -0.42 -5.52 5.97
N ILE A 146 -1.53 -4.93 6.36
CA ILE A 146 -2.31 -3.98 5.55
C ILE A 146 -2.40 -2.68 6.32
N THR A 147 -2.19 -1.56 5.62
CA THR A 147 -2.39 -0.21 6.17
C THR A 147 -3.55 0.46 5.48
N ILE A 148 -4.36 1.22 6.23
CA ILE A 148 -5.35 2.11 5.64
C ILE A 148 -4.61 3.36 5.15
N ALA A 149 -4.76 3.68 3.86
CA ALA A 149 -4.13 4.87 3.28
C ALA A 149 -4.48 6.13 4.08
N GLY A 150 -3.47 6.93 4.42
CA GLY A 150 -3.63 8.14 5.24
C GLY A 150 -3.62 7.90 6.76
N THR A 151 -3.46 6.66 7.22
CA THR A 151 -3.28 6.33 8.64
C THR A 151 -1.92 5.66 8.90
N SER A 152 -1.40 5.79 10.12
CA SER A 152 -0.22 5.05 10.58
C SER A 152 -0.55 3.68 11.18
N THR A 153 -1.82 3.24 11.10
CA THR A 153 -2.26 1.98 11.69
C THR A 153 -1.95 0.81 10.76
N VAL A 154 -1.17 -0.14 11.26
CA VAL A 154 -0.81 -1.37 10.57
C VAL A 154 -1.61 -2.53 11.16
N PHE A 155 -2.35 -3.25 10.31
CA PHE A 155 -3.02 -4.49 10.67
C PHE A 155 -2.12 -5.66 10.30
N THR A 156 -1.76 -6.49 11.27
CA THR A 156 -0.92 -7.69 11.10
C THR A 156 -1.66 -8.94 11.61
N GLY A 157 -1.23 -10.13 11.18
CA GLY A 157 -1.88 -11.40 11.52
C GLY A 157 -3.05 -11.74 10.58
N ASP A 158 -4.05 -12.44 11.11
CA ASP A 158 -5.23 -12.82 10.34
C ASP A 158 -6.11 -11.60 10.06
N VAL A 159 -6.03 -11.08 8.83
CA VAL A 159 -6.86 -9.97 8.38
C VAL A 159 -8.08 -10.51 7.64
N TRP A 160 -9.26 -10.27 8.21
CA TRP A 160 -10.53 -10.60 7.57
C TRP A 160 -10.97 -9.44 6.68
N LEU A 161 -11.09 -9.70 5.37
CA LEU A 161 -11.73 -8.76 4.46
C LEU A 161 -13.23 -9.04 4.45
N VAL A 162 -14.01 -8.05 4.85
CA VAL A 162 -15.47 -8.13 4.88
C VAL A 162 -16.00 -7.11 3.87
N GLY A 163 -16.77 -7.58 2.88
CA GLY A 163 -17.47 -6.70 1.96
C GLY A 163 -18.53 -5.92 2.72
N GLY A 164 -18.48 -4.59 2.61
CA GLY A 164 -19.53 -3.72 3.12
C GLY A 164 -20.80 -3.80 2.26
N GLU A 165 -21.73 -2.91 2.56
CA GLU A 165 -22.99 -2.74 1.83
C GLU A 165 -22.76 -2.56 0.32
N GLY A 166 -23.40 -3.41 -0.49
CA GLY A 166 -23.24 -3.40 -1.96
C GLY A 166 -21.87 -3.85 -2.49
N VAL A 167 -20.99 -4.40 -1.64
CA VAL A 167 -19.66 -4.89 -2.00
C VAL A 167 -19.58 -6.41 -1.82
N ILE A 168 -19.29 -7.12 -2.89
CA ILE A 168 -19.05 -8.56 -2.88
C ILE A 168 -17.56 -8.82 -3.03
N LEU A 169 -17.00 -9.58 -2.09
CA LEU A 169 -15.63 -10.08 -2.15
C LEU A 169 -15.65 -11.54 -2.58
N SER A 170 -14.86 -11.88 -3.59
CA SER A 170 -14.68 -13.27 -4.04
C SER A 170 -13.21 -13.59 -4.30
N LYS A 171 -12.84 -14.86 -4.20
CA LYS A 171 -11.49 -15.35 -4.52
C LYS A 171 -11.49 -15.93 -5.93
N THR A 172 -10.57 -15.49 -6.77
CA THR A 172 -10.36 -16.06 -8.12
C THR A 172 -9.47 -17.31 -8.05
N LEU A 173 -9.46 -18.10 -9.13
CA LEU A 173 -8.74 -19.38 -9.19
C LEU A 173 -7.21 -19.23 -9.05
N ASP A 174 -6.67 -18.10 -9.47
CA ASP A 174 -5.26 -17.70 -9.35
C ASP A 174 -4.90 -17.12 -7.97
N GLY A 175 -5.87 -17.03 -7.06
CA GLY A 175 -5.66 -16.55 -5.69
C GLY A 175 -5.79 -15.05 -5.50
N ALA A 176 -6.13 -14.28 -6.54
CA ALA A 176 -6.46 -12.87 -6.38
C ALA A 176 -7.82 -12.67 -5.68
N ILE A 177 -7.99 -11.50 -5.08
CA ILE A 177 -9.27 -11.06 -4.50
C ILE A 177 -9.97 -10.19 -5.53
N ARG A 178 -11.15 -10.61 -5.96
CA ARG A 178 -12.05 -9.83 -6.81
C ARG A 178 -13.04 -9.07 -5.94
N VAL A 179 -13.16 -7.78 -6.21
CA VAL A 179 -14.09 -6.86 -5.54
C VAL A 179 -15.13 -6.40 -6.56
N ASP A 180 -16.37 -6.81 -6.38
CA ASP A 180 -17.50 -6.35 -7.19
C ASP A 180 -18.33 -5.35 -6.38
N ILE A 181 -18.38 -4.10 -6.84
CA ILE A 181 -19.21 -3.04 -6.27
C ILE A 181 -20.49 -2.96 -7.10
N VAL A 182 -21.52 -3.68 -6.66
CA VAL A 182 -22.80 -3.78 -7.37
C VAL A 182 -23.80 -2.70 -6.94
N GLY A 183 -23.47 -1.92 -5.89
CA GLY A 183 -24.46 -1.09 -5.20
C GLY A 183 -25.54 -1.98 -4.59
N GLU A 184 -26.53 -1.37 -3.92
CA GLU A 184 -27.52 -2.14 -3.17
C GLU A 184 -28.93 -1.98 -3.74
N PRO A 185 -29.31 -2.80 -4.76
CA PRO A 185 -30.69 -2.82 -5.24
C PRO A 185 -31.70 -3.30 -4.18
N LEU A 186 -31.24 -3.86 -3.05
CA LEU A 186 -32.08 -4.34 -1.95
C LEU A 186 -32.04 -3.47 -0.68
N PHE A 187 -31.19 -2.45 -0.54
CA PHE A 187 -31.08 -1.68 0.72
C PHE A 187 -31.95 -0.44 0.80
N VAL A 188 -32.52 0.02 -0.31
CA VAL A 188 -33.71 0.88 -0.24
C VAL A 188 -34.81 0.18 0.59
N ARG A 189 -34.77 -1.15 0.75
CA ARG A 189 -35.60 -1.84 1.75
C ARG A 189 -35.15 -1.58 3.18
N LYS A 190 -33.86 -1.67 3.53
CA LYS A 190 -33.39 -1.64 4.93
C LYS A 190 -33.37 -0.23 5.54
N SER A 191 -32.98 0.82 4.79
CA SER A 191 -32.96 2.19 5.32
C SER A 191 -34.35 2.80 5.55
N TYR A 192 -35.40 2.22 4.96
CA TYR A 192 -36.80 2.57 5.25
C TYR A 192 -37.38 1.86 6.50
N PHE A 193 -36.67 0.89 7.10
CA PHE A 193 -37.20 0.10 8.22
C PHE A 193 -36.89 0.65 9.62
N ASP A 194 -36.11 1.72 9.75
CA ASP A 194 -35.80 2.33 11.06
C ASP A 194 -36.87 3.33 11.56
N ALA A 195 -37.99 3.50 10.85
CA ALA A 195 -39.10 4.33 11.31
C ALA A 195 -40.46 3.69 11.01
N PHE A 196 -40.96 2.84 11.93
CA PHE A 196 -42.38 2.53 12.22
C PHE A 196 -43.44 2.76 11.12
N GLN A 197 -43.18 2.40 9.87
CA GLN A 197 -44.16 2.41 8.80
C GLN A 197 -44.35 0.99 8.29
N GLU A 198 -45.56 0.51 8.50
CA GLU A 198 -46.08 -0.76 8.01
C GLU A 198 -45.69 -0.93 6.54
N TYR A 199 -44.97 -2.00 6.24
CA TYR A 199 -44.56 -2.34 4.88
C TYR A 199 -45.79 -2.38 3.97
N GLN A 200 -45.92 -1.39 3.09
CA GLN A 200 -46.84 -1.45 1.97
C GLN A 200 -46.09 -2.17 0.84
N PRO A 201 -46.43 -3.43 0.49
CA PRO A 201 -45.79 -4.10 -0.63
C PRO A 201 -45.85 -3.22 -1.88
N LEU A 202 -44.73 -3.14 -2.59
CA LEU A 202 -44.65 -2.47 -3.89
C LEU A 202 -45.82 -2.95 -4.75
N LYS A 203 -46.56 -2.00 -5.34
CA LYS A 203 -47.70 -2.29 -6.22
C LYS A 203 -47.21 -3.26 -7.29
N PHE A 204 -47.58 -4.54 -7.15
CA PHE A 204 -47.30 -5.54 -8.18
C PHE A 204 -47.95 -5.10 -9.49
N ILE A 205 -47.28 -5.37 -10.61
CA ILE A 205 -47.84 -5.12 -11.93
C ILE A 205 -49.08 -5.99 -12.07
N LYS A 206 -50.26 -5.37 -11.98
CA LYS A 206 -51.54 -6.06 -12.15
C LYS A 206 -51.90 -6.22 -13.61
N THR A 207 -51.46 -5.28 -14.44
CA THR A 207 -51.69 -5.30 -15.88
C THR A 207 -50.52 -4.72 -16.66
N ILE A 208 -50.34 -5.18 -17.90
CA ILE A 208 -49.50 -4.53 -18.91
C ILE A 208 -50.43 -4.13 -20.05
N ASN A 209 -50.54 -2.83 -20.35
CA ASN A 209 -51.48 -2.29 -21.34
C ASN A 209 -52.95 -2.77 -21.15
N GLY A 210 -53.39 -3.00 -19.90
CA GLY A 210 -54.73 -3.49 -19.58
C GLY A 210 -54.90 -5.02 -19.64
N LEU A 211 -53.88 -5.77 -20.06
CA LEU A 211 -53.89 -7.24 -20.04
C LEU A 211 -53.55 -7.76 -18.65
N LEU A 212 -54.29 -8.76 -18.17
CA LEU A 212 -54.03 -9.48 -16.92
C LEU A 212 -52.92 -10.53 -17.11
N PRO A 213 -52.19 -10.90 -16.04
CA PRO A 213 -51.25 -12.02 -16.09
C PRO A 213 -52.00 -13.36 -16.27
N ASP A 214 -51.24 -14.41 -16.60
CA ASP A 214 -51.78 -15.77 -16.60
C ASP A 214 -52.17 -16.26 -15.18
N ALA A 215 -52.71 -17.49 -15.10
CA ALA A 215 -53.14 -18.10 -13.83
C ALA A 215 -52.01 -18.27 -12.79
N TYR A 216 -50.75 -18.10 -13.20
CA TYR A 216 -49.56 -18.19 -12.35
C TYR A 216 -48.90 -16.83 -12.10
N GLY A 217 -49.47 -15.73 -12.61
CA GLY A 217 -48.93 -14.38 -12.43
C GLY A 217 -47.88 -13.97 -13.47
N ASN A 218 -47.71 -14.73 -14.56
CA ASN A 218 -46.71 -14.42 -15.58
C ASN A 218 -47.26 -13.50 -16.68
N PHE A 219 -46.37 -12.67 -17.22
CA PHE A 219 -46.54 -11.98 -18.49
C PHE A 219 -45.53 -12.51 -19.50
N ASN A 220 -46.00 -13.22 -20.53
CA ASN A 220 -45.14 -13.68 -21.62
C ASN A 220 -45.12 -12.61 -22.72
N ILE A 221 -43.97 -11.98 -22.90
CA ILE A 221 -43.74 -10.98 -23.95
C ILE A 221 -42.90 -11.65 -25.03
N VAL A 222 -43.52 -11.97 -26.16
CA VAL A 222 -42.86 -12.64 -27.28
C VAL A 222 -42.79 -11.67 -28.45
N ALA A 223 -41.59 -11.45 -28.99
CA ALA A 223 -41.44 -10.80 -30.28
C ALA A 223 -41.90 -11.80 -31.36
N GLY A 224 -43.10 -11.61 -31.89
CA GLY A 224 -43.60 -12.45 -32.96
C GLY A 224 -42.86 -12.16 -34.27
N VAL A 225 -42.38 -13.21 -34.93
CA VAL A 225 -42.17 -13.16 -36.38
C VAL A 225 -43.56 -13.29 -36.99
N VAL A 226 -44.12 -12.18 -37.43
CA VAL A 226 -45.33 -12.22 -38.28
C VAL A 226 -44.86 -12.45 -39.69
N ASP A 227 -45.50 -13.41 -40.34
CA ASP A 227 -45.21 -13.95 -41.66
C ASP A 227 -44.69 -12.93 -42.68
N ASP A 228 -43.63 -13.36 -43.37
CA ASP A 228 -42.85 -12.65 -44.37
C ASP A 228 -43.74 -12.37 -45.60
N SER A 229 -44.23 -11.14 -45.80
CA SER A 229 -44.50 -10.58 -47.15
C SER A 229 -45.16 -9.19 -47.24
N ILE A 230 -45.72 -8.56 -46.20
CA ILE A 230 -46.56 -7.34 -46.44
C ILE A 230 -46.19 -6.08 -45.64
N TYR A 231 -45.46 -6.15 -44.52
CA TYR A 231 -45.04 -4.94 -43.81
C TYR A 231 -43.60 -5.07 -43.36
N GLY A 232 -42.70 -4.27 -43.93
CA GLY A 232 -41.27 -4.30 -43.67
C GLY A 232 -40.95 -4.22 -42.18
N LEU A 233 -40.61 -5.36 -41.58
CA LEU A 233 -40.14 -5.45 -40.22
C LEU A 233 -38.65 -5.10 -40.19
N SER A 234 -38.29 -4.27 -39.21
CA SER A 234 -36.90 -4.00 -38.82
C SER A 234 -36.20 -5.29 -38.43
N THR A 235 -34.94 -5.45 -38.82
CA THR A 235 -34.06 -6.55 -38.36
C THR A 235 -33.84 -6.53 -36.85
N ASP A 236 -34.07 -5.38 -36.23
CA ASP A 236 -33.89 -5.16 -34.80
C ASP A 236 -35.26 -5.02 -34.13
N ASN A 237 -35.65 -6.04 -33.38
CA ASN A 237 -36.81 -6.00 -32.50
C ASN A 237 -36.41 -5.32 -31.18
N ILE A 238 -36.51 -4.00 -31.09
CA ILE A 238 -36.21 -3.27 -29.85
C ILE A 238 -37.47 -3.22 -28.99
N VAL A 239 -37.50 -3.98 -27.89
CA VAL A 239 -38.53 -3.84 -26.87
C VAL A 239 -38.19 -2.64 -26.00
N ARG A 240 -39.06 -1.63 -25.99
CA ARG A 240 -38.94 -0.46 -25.11
C ARG A 240 -39.92 -0.57 -23.96
N VAL A 241 -39.42 -0.28 -22.76
CA VAL A 241 -40.17 -0.28 -21.50
C VAL A 241 -40.11 1.12 -20.91
N GLU A 242 -41.26 1.77 -20.75
CA GLU A 242 -41.37 3.12 -20.19
C GLU A 242 -42.30 3.08 -18.96
N PRO A 243 -41.91 3.69 -17.82
CA PRO A 243 -42.82 3.88 -16.70
C PRO A 243 -43.87 4.95 -17.05
N ILE A 244 -45.13 4.72 -16.68
CA ILE A 244 -46.23 5.68 -16.78
C ILE A 244 -46.90 5.87 -15.41
N GLU A 245 -47.67 6.94 -15.24
CA GLU A 245 -48.26 7.37 -13.94
C GLU A 245 -48.98 6.25 -13.17
N HIS A 246 -49.56 5.26 -13.88
CA HIS A 246 -50.31 4.15 -13.30
C HIS A 246 -49.87 2.75 -13.79
N GLY A 247 -48.64 2.59 -14.29
CA GLY A 247 -48.17 1.29 -14.75
C GLY A 247 -46.90 1.33 -15.58
N ILE A 248 -46.73 0.31 -16.41
CA ILE A 248 -45.60 0.20 -17.34
C ILE A 248 -46.17 0.08 -18.75
N LYS A 249 -45.66 0.92 -19.65
CA LYS A 249 -45.91 0.82 -21.08
C LYS A 249 -44.78 0.02 -21.71
N ILE A 250 -45.12 -1.12 -22.29
CA ILE A 250 -44.19 -1.93 -23.08
C ILE A 250 -44.64 -1.89 -24.53
N TYR A 251 -43.72 -1.55 -25.44
CA TYR A 251 -44.00 -1.51 -26.86
C TYR A 251 -42.75 -1.80 -27.70
N LEU A 252 -42.96 -2.25 -28.93
CA LEU A 252 -41.88 -2.43 -29.91
C LEU A 252 -41.54 -1.08 -30.53
N ALA A 253 -40.26 -0.71 -30.47
CA ALA A 253 -39.71 0.43 -31.17
C ALA A 253 -38.88 -0.09 -32.35
N GLY A 254 -39.03 0.52 -33.54
CA GLY A 254 -38.26 0.11 -34.73
C GLY A 254 -39.02 0.04 -36.05
N ALA A 255 -40.33 0.32 -36.09
CA ALA A 255 -40.99 0.51 -37.38
C ALA A 255 -40.42 1.75 -38.08
N LYS A 256 -39.89 1.59 -39.30
CA LYS A 256 -39.66 2.74 -40.19
C LYS A 256 -41.02 3.40 -40.40
N ASN A 257 -41.14 4.68 -40.07
CA ASN A 257 -42.29 5.48 -40.51
C ASN A 257 -42.32 5.42 -42.04
N ALA A 258 -43.35 4.79 -42.60
CA ALA A 258 -43.77 4.96 -43.98
C ALA A 258 -44.89 5.99 -44.02
#